data_AF-A0AAI9GK11-F1
#
_entry.id   AF-A0AAI9GK11-F1
#
_cell.length_a   1.000
_cell.length_b   1.000
_cell.length_c   1.000
_cell.angle_alpha   90.00
_cell.angle_beta   90.00
_cell.angle_gamma   90.00
#
_symmetry.space_group_name_H-M   'P 1'
#
loop_
_entity.id
_entity.type
_entity.pdbx_description
1 polymer ?
#
loop_
_entity_poly.entity_id
_entity_poly.type
_entity_poly.pdbx_seq_one_letter_code
_entity_poly.pdbx_strand_id
1 'polypeptide(L)'
;MKQELQRAQAGVEAMRARRGSAFYPGYHLAPPAGWMNDPNGLIWFGGQYHAFYQHHPYSADWGPMHWGHATSEDMVHWQQQPIALAPGDEEDRDGCFSGSAVDDDGVLSLIYTGHVWLDGEGNDSAIREVQCLATSRDGIHFEKQGEVLLPPEGIMHFRDPKVWRQDGAWWMVIGARDRHDSGQVLLYRGSSLRDWTFDRVLAGAKAGESYMWECPDFFPLGEQQYLMFSPQGMRPDGYDYRNRFQSGVIAGRWLPGGGFTPQSTFRELDRGHDFYAPQSFSAADGRRVIIAWMDMWESPMPSKLEGWAGCMTVARELKEVDGELRQLPVAELLSLRRQATAIEAGTLVGERQLADGVKCHELLLTWDTQASDAEHYGVRLGNSLRLYVDNQARRLVLWRDSPDAGLDGYRSIPLPGGVLLSLRIFFDSSSVEVFVNDGEAVLSSRIYPEEGDRALRLYAAHGEAMLCKGELWALAAIQAD
;
A
#
# COMPACT_ATOMS: atom_id res chain seq x y z
N MET A 1 -28.53 3.74 3.49
CA MET A 1 -27.39 4.15 2.63
C MET A 1 -27.48 5.54 1.96
N LYS A 2 -28.47 5.86 1.09
CA LYS A 2 -28.43 7.13 0.28
C LYS A 2 -28.24 8.42 1.10
N GLN A 3 -28.95 8.57 2.21
CA GLN A 3 -28.83 9.75 3.10
C GLN A 3 -27.44 9.82 3.77
N GLU A 4 -26.92 8.67 4.19
CA GLU A 4 -25.58 8.56 4.79
C GLU A 4 -24.48 8.96 3.80
N LEU A 5 -24.59 8.51 2.54
CA LEU A 5 -23.66 8.91 1.47
C LEU A 5 -23.71 10.42 1.21
N GLN A 6 -24.89 11.03 1.20
CA GLN A 6 -25.02 12.49 1.05
C GLN A 6 -24.38 13.24 2.23
N ARG A 7 -24.56 12.75 3.47
CA ARG A 7 -23.94 13.32 4.66
C ARG A 7 -22.42 13.18 4.62
N ALA A 8 -21.92 12.00 4.24
CA ALA A 8 -20.49 11.72 4.07
C ALA A 8 -19.86 12.65 3.02
N GLN A 9 -20.48 12.78 1.85
CA GLN A 9 -20.02 13.66 0.78
C GLN A 9 -19.94 15.13 1.24
N ALA A 10 -20.98 15.63 1.92
CA ALA A 10 -20.97 16.98 2.47
C ALA A 10 -19.88 17.17 3.54
N GLY A 11 -19.61 16.14 4.35
CA GLY A 11 -18.52 16.12 5.32
C GLY A 11 -17.15 16.29 4.67
N VAL A 12 -16.87 15.51 3.61
CA VAL A 12 -15.64 15.59 2.83
C VAL A 12 -15.48 16.96 2.19
N GLU A 13 -16.53 17.51 1.57
CA GLU A 13 -16.50 18.83 0.95
C GLU A 13 -16.18 19.94 1.95
N ALA A 14 -16.81 19.89 3.14
CA ALA A 14 -16.56 20.85 4.21
C ALA A 14 -15.12 20.76 4.75
N MET A 15 -14.57 19.55 4.87
CA MET A 15 -13.18 19.35 5.28
C MET A 15 -12.19 19.77 4.19
N ARG A 16 -12.48 19.45 2.92
CA ARG A 16 -11.65 19.82 1.77
C ARG A 16 -11.51 21.33 1.66
N ALA A 17 -12.59 22.08 1.88
CA ALA A 17 -12.58 23.54 1.83
C ALA A 17 -11.62 24.22 2.84
N ARG A 18 -11.17 23.48 3.87
CA ARG A 18 -10.24 23.95 4.92
C ARG A 18 -8.97 23.10 5.01
N ARG A 19 -8.75 22.18 4.07
CA ARG A 19 -7.61 21.26 4.10
C ARG A 19 -6.33 22.03 3.81
N GLY A 20 -5.29 21.80 4.60
CA GLY A 20 -3.94 22.27 4.29
C GLY A 20 -3.36 21.54 3.07
N SER A 21 -2.35 22.12 2.45
CA SER A 21 -1.71 21.54 1.26
C SER A 21 -0.19 21.45 1.36
N ALA A 22 0.42 21.77 2.51
CA ALA A 22 1.88 21.76 2.63
C ALA A 22 2.44 20.34 2.45
N PHE A 23 1.70 19.33 2.90
CA PHE A 23 2.09 17.93 2.81
C PHE A 23 1.24 17.11 1.83
N TYR A 24 0.19 17.69 1.24
CA TYR A 24 -0.72 16.96 0.37
C TYR A 24 0.01 16.45 -0.88
N PRO A 25 -0.15 15.17 -1.27
CA PRO A 25 0.61 14.59 -2.36
C PRO A 25 0.24 15.24 -3.69
N GLY A 26 1.24 15.46 -4.54
CA GLY A 26 1.03 15.95 -5.89
C GLY A 26 0.54 14.85 -6.83
N TYR A 27 0.95 13.59 -6.62
CA TYR A 27 0.58 12.50 -7.54
C TYR A 27 0.26 11.14 -6.95
N HIS A 28 0.42 10.94 -5.64
CA HIS A 28 -0.12 9.75 -4.98
C HIS A 28 -1.62 9.92 -4.75
N LEU A 29 -2.42 8.86 -4.94
CA LEU A 29 -3.84 8.89 -4.60
C LEU A 29 -4.03 9.12 -3.09
N ALA A 30 -4.82 10.11 -2.72
CA ALA A 30 -5.11 10.49 -1.35
C ALA A 30 -6.60 10.86 -1.23
N PRO A 31 -7.20 10.84 -0.02
CA PRO A 31 -8.58 11.25 0.12
C PRO A 31 -8.69 12.76 -0.16
N PRO A 32 -9.82 13.27 -0.70
CA PRO A 32 -10.00 14.70 -0.88
C PRO A 32 -9.84 15.50 0.42
N ALA A 33 -10.26 14.91 1.54
CA ALA A 33 -9.98 15.31 2.91
C ALA A 33 -10.35 14.15 3.85
N GLY A 34 -10.04 14.24 5.14
CA GLY A 34 -10.30 13.16 6.10
C GLY A 34 -9.26 12.04 6.04
N TRP A 35 -9.58 10.89 6.62
CA TRP A 35 -8.66 9.75 6.74
C TRP A 35 -8.86 8.73 5.61
N MET A 36 -7.77 8.16 5.14
CA MET A 36 -7.69 7.01 4.26
C MET A 36 -6.75 5.96 4.85
N ASN A 37 -7.10 4.68 4.73
CA ASN A 37 -6.15 3.58 4.89
C ASN A 37 -6.21 2.63 3.69
N ASP A 38 -6.59 1.37 3.90
CA ASP A 38 -6.39 0.27 2.96
C ASP A 38 -6.98 0.57 1.57
N PRO A 39 -6.26 0.27 0.47
CA PRO A 39 -6.87 0.15 -0.84
C PRO A 39 -7.88 -0.99 -0.85
N ASN A 40 -9.03 -0.73 -1.44
CA ASN A 40 -10.14 -1.67 -1.55
C ASN A 40 -10.61 -1.74 -3.00
N GLY A 41 -11.29 -2.84 -3.32
CA GLY A 41 -11.98 -2.99 -4.60
C GLY A 41 -11.16 -2.68 -5.86
N LEU A 42 -9.83 -2.86 -5.86
CA LEU A 42 -8.98 -2.54 -7.00
C LEU A 42 -9.34 -3.44 -8.19
N ILE A 43 -9.72 -2.85 -9.32
CA ILE A 43 -10.16 -3.60 -10.51
C ILE A 43 -10.11 -2.76 -11.78
N TRP A 44 -9.92 -3.42 -12.93
CA TRP A 44 -10.27 -2.88 -14.24
C TRP A 44 -11.71 -3.28 -14.59
N PHE A 45 -12.62 -2.32 -14.71
CA PHE A 45 -14.04 -2.55 -14.99
C PHE A 45 -14.58 -1.46 -15.91
N GLY A 46 -15.42 -1.82 -16.88
CA GLY A 46 -16.11 -0.83 -17.72
C GLY A 46 -15.20 0.13 -18.50
N GLY A 47 -13.95 -0.25 -18.77
CA GLY A 47 -12.98 0.61 -19.47
C GLY A 47 -12.20 1.57 -18.57
N GLN A 48 -12.27 1.43 -17.25
CA GLN A 48 -11.52 2.24 -16.29
C GLN A 48 -10.90 1.38 -15.18
N TYR A 49 -9.82 1.84 -14.61
CA TYR A 49 -9.32 1.36 -13.32
C TYR A 49 -10.14 2.00 -12.21
N HIS A 50 -10.60 1.20 -11.26
CA HIS A 50 -11.28 1.65 -10.06
C HIS A 50 -10.36 1.38 -8.86
N ALA A 51 -10.19 2.39 -8.01
CA ALA A 51 -9.58 2.25 -6.71
C ALA A 51 -10.56 2.74 -5.65
N PHE A 52 -11.03 1.82 -4.81
CA PHE A 52 -11.75 2.16 -3.59
C PHE A 52 -10.75 2.18 -2.44
N TYR A 53 -11.18 2.71 -1.29
CA TYR A 53 -10.32 2.75 -0.11
C TYR A 53 -11.14 2.95 1.16
N GLN A 54 -10.65 2.38 2.27
CA GLN A 54 -11.16 2.69 3.60
C GLN A 54 -11.08 4.19 3.85
N HIS A 55 -12.20 4.79 4.28
CA HIS A 55 -12.33 6.24 4.38
C HIS A 55 -13.12 6.66 5.61
N HIS A 56 -12.61 7.62 6.38
CA HIS A 56 -13.42 8.35 7.36
C HIS A 56 -13.68 9.78 6.85
N PRO A 57 -14.92 10.09 6.41
CA PRO A 57 -15.24 11.36 5.76
C PRO A 57 -15.42 12.55 6.72
N TYR A 58 -15.26 12.35 8.03
CA TYR A 58 -15.59 13.35 9.06
C TYR A 58 -14.41 13.75 9.95
N SER A 59 -13.29 13.02 9.89
CA SER A 59 -12.07 13.33 10.63
C SER A 59 -10.84 12.85 9.85
N ALA A 60 -9.68 13.44 10.17
CA ALA A 60 -8.38 12.93 9.75
C ALA A 60 -7.87 11.80 10.66
N ASP A 61 -8.68 11.34 11.62
CA ASP A 61 -8.43 10.15 12.41
C ASP A 61 -9.25 8.96 11.90
N TRP A 62 -8.83 7.75 12.23
CA TRP A 62 -9.65 6.55 12.02
C TRP A 62 -10.99 6.65 12.77
N GLY A 63 -12.04 6.06 12.22
CA GLY A 63 -13.40 6.14 12.75
C GLY A 63 -14.38 5.29 11.94
N PRO A 64 -15.68 5.64 11.89
CA PRO A 64 -16.68 4.88 11.12
C PRO A 64 -16.32 4.77 9.63
N MET A 65 -15.93 3.57 9.22
CA MET A 65 -15.35 3.32 7.90
C MET A 65 -16.39 3.33 6.78
N HIS A 66 -16.10 4.11 5.75
CA HIS A 66 -16.75 4.18 4.46
C HIS A 66 -15.82 3.65 3.38
N TRP A 67 -16.31 3.47 2.16
CA TRP A 67 -15.44 3.29 0.99
C TRP A 67 -15.44 4.54 0.13
N GLY A 68 -14.32 5.26 0.12
CA GLY A 68 -14.06 6.27 -0.91
C GLY A 68 -13.80 5.60 -2.26
N HIS A 69 -13.83 6.39 -3.34
CA HIS A 69 -13.72 5.86 -4.70
C HIS A 69 -13.04 6.85 -5.62
N ALA A 70 -12.07 6.37 -6.41
CA ALA A 70 -11.50 7.07 -7.54
C ALA A 70 -11.42 6.16 -8.77
N THR A 71 -11.47 6.76 -9.96
CA THR A 71 -11.23 6.05 -11.23
C THR A 71 -10.06 6.64 -12.00
N SER A 72 -9.44 5.86 -12.87
CA SER A 72 -8.33 6.29 -13.71
C SER A 72 -8.32 5.51 -15.03
N GLU A 73 -7.81 6.13 -16.09
CA GLU A 73 -7.54 5.43 -17.37
C GLU A 73 -6.16 4.76 -17.38
N ASP A 74 -5.24 5.18 -16.50
CA ASP A 74 -3.82 4.82 -16.56
C ASP A 74 -3.18 4.48 -15.19
N MET A 75 -3.98 4.37 -14.13
CA MET A 75 -3.54 4.14 -12.74
C MET A 75 -2.70 5.28 -12.13
N VAL A 76 -2.60 6.42 -12.84
CA VAL A 76 -1.82 7.58 -12.43
C VAL A 76 -2.76 8.76 -12.25
N HIS A 77 -3.48 9.18 -13.30
CA HIS A 77 -4.39 10.30 -13.25
C HIS A 77 -5.73 9.86 -12.67
N TRP A 78 -5.86 9.97 -11.34
CA TRP A 78 -7.05 9.57 -10.60
C TRP A 78 -8.08 10.70 -10.54
N GLN A 79 -9.33 10.38 -10.87
CA GLN A 79 -10.50 11.23 -10.68
C GLN A 79 -11.30 10.72 -9.48
N GLN A 80 -11.55 11.61 -8.53
CA GLN A 80 -12.41 11.34 -7.37
C GLN A 80 -13.86 11.12 -7.81
N GLN A 81 -14.47 10.07 -7.28
CA GLN A 81 -15.87 9.71 -7.49
C GLN A 81 -16.67 9.88 -6.19
N PRO A 82 -18.01 9.86 -6.24
CA PRO A 82 -18.83 9.79 -5.04
C PRO A 82 -18.41 8.61 -4.14
N ILE A 83 -18.52 8.80 -2.82
CA ILE A 83 -18.33 7.71 -1.84
C ILE A 83 -19.22 6.52 -2.22
N ALA A 84 -18.64 5.32 -2.24
CA ALA A 84 -19.30 4.12 -2.74
C ALA A 84 -20.16 3.44 -1.66
N LEU A 85 -19.62 3.30 -0.44
CA LEU A 85 -20.30 2.64 0.68
C LEU A 85 -20.27 3.53 1.93
N ALA A 86 -21.38 3.52 2.67
CA ALA A 86 -21.48 4.12 4.00
C ALA A 86 -22.04 3.10 5.00
N PRO A 87 -21.55 3.05 6.24
CA PRO A 87 -22.07 2.17 7.28
C PRO A 87 -23.50 2.55 7.66
N GLY A 88 -24.28 1.59 8.15
CA GLY A 88 -25.59 1.88 8.75
C GLY A 88 -26.61 0.75 8.71
N ASP A 89 -26.32 -0.35 8.01
CA ASP A 89 -27.19 -1.53 8.02
C ASP A 89 -26.80 -2.44 9.20
N GLU A 90 -27.60 -3.43 9.59
CA GLU A 90 -27.40 -4.18 10.84
C GLU A 90 -26.02 -4.87 10.90
N GLU A 91 -25.58 -5.37 9.76
CA GLU A 91 -24.33 -6.07 9.50
C GLU A 91 -23.09 -5.17 9.45
N ASP A 92 -23.24 -3.86 9.21
CA ASP A 92 -22.11 -2.95 9.00
C ASP A 92 -22.28 -1.57 9.67
N ARG A 93 -23.16 -1.47 10.67
CA ARG A 93 -23.54 -0.20 11.31
C ARG A 93 -22.37 0.60 11.87
N ASP A 94 -21.27 -0.08 12.24
CA ASP A 94 -20.09 0.54 12.84
C ASP A 94 -18.92 0.65 11.85
N GLY A 95 -19.04 0.09 10.63
CA GLY A 95 -18.05 0.24 9.58
C GLY A 95 -18.24 -0.69 8.38
N CYS A 96 -18.05 -0.14 7.17
CA CYS A 96 -17.79 -0.91 5.96
C CYS A 96 -16.27 -1.13 5.85
N PHE A 97 -15.77 -2.23 6.41
CA PHE A 97 -14.34 -2.58 6.43
C PHE A 97 -13.84 -3.07 5.07
N SER A 98 -12.56 -3.39 5.00
CA SER A 98 -11.83 -3.72 3.76
C SER A 98 -12.42 -4.90 3.00
N GLY A 99 -12.07 -4.96 1.72
CA GLY A 99 -12.62 -5.94 0.79
C GLY A 99 -12.12 -5.77 -0.64
N SER A 100 -12.68 -6.57 -1.55
CA SER A 100 -12.26 -6.65 -2.94
C SER A 100 -13.43 -6.49 -3.91
N ALA A 101 -13.10 -6.32 -5.19
CA ALA A 101 -14.06 -6.19 -6.27
C ALA A 101 -13.85 -7.30 -7.30
N VAL A 102 -14.95 -7.72 -7.93
CA VAL A 102 -14.96 -8.64 -9.07
C VAL A 102 -16.00 -8.20 -10.09
N ASP A 103 -15.76 -8.52 -11.35
CA ASP A 103 -16.76 -8.43 -12.43
C ASP A 103 -17.58 -9.72 -12.46
N ASP A 104 -18.86 -9.62 -12.09
CA ASP A 104 -19.83 -10.71 -12.17
C ASP A 104 -20.71 -10.54 -13.40
N ASP A 105 -20.18 -10.97 -14.56
CA ASP A 105 -20.84 -10.93 -15.86
C ASP A 105 -21.42 -9.54 -16.23
N GLY A 106 -20.60 -8.49 -16.05
CA GLY A 106 -20.94 -7.09 -16.34
C GLY A 106 -21.56 -6.34 -15.15
N VAL A 107 -21.57 -6.94 -13.95
CA VAL A 107 -21.99 -6.30 -12.70
C VAL A 107 -20.78 -6.19 -11.78
N LEU A 108 -20.36 -4.95 -11.51
CA LEU A 108 -19.31 -4.70 -10.54
C LEU A 108 -19.80 -5.06 -9.15
N SER A 109 -19.15 -6.02 -8.54
CA SER A 109 -19.53 -6.57 -7.24
C SER A 109 -18.42 -6.34 -6.23
N LEU A 110 -18.73 -5.64 -5.15
CA LEU A 110 -17.85 -5.39 -4.01
C LEU A 110 -18.20 -6.41 -2.93
N ILE A 111 -17.21 -7.19 -2.51
CA ILE A 111 -17.33 -8.05 -1.34
C ILE A 111 -16.47 -7.43 -0.25
N TYR A 112 -17.08 -7.12 0.88
CA TYR A 112 -16.45 -6.35 1.96
C TYR A 112 -16.85 -6.89 3.32
N THR A 113 -16.10 -6.50 4.35
CA THR A 113 -16.45 -6.88 5.72
C THR A 113 -17.40 -5.86 6.34
N GLY A 114 -18.55 -6.31 6.83
CA GLY A 114 -19.40 -5.55 7.74
C GLY A 114 -18.87 -5.67 9.16
N HIS A 115 -18.63 -4.53 9.81
CA HIS A 115 -18.10 -4.45 11.17
C HIS A 115 -19.13 -3.93 12.16
N VAL A 116 -19.21 -4.59 13.31
CA VAL A 116 -20.10 -4.23 14.42
C VAL A 116 -19.41 -4.38 15.76
N TRP A 117 -19.47 -3.33 16.59
CA TRP A 117 -19.13 -3.39 18.01
C TRP A 117 -20.29 -3.99 18.80
N LEU A 118 -20.01 -5.00 19.62
CA LEU A 118 -21.01 -5.67 20.46
C LEU A 118 -21.05 -5.14 21.89
N ASP A 119 -19.91 -4.62 22.39
CA ASP A 119 -19.79 -4.10 23.75
C ASP A 119 -18.94 -2.83 23.80
N GLY A 120 -19.46 -1.76 23.18
CA GLY A 120 -18.85 -0.44 23.14
C GLY A 120 -17.89 -0.23 21.97
N GLU A 121 -17.87 0.99 21.45
CA GLU A 121 -16.97 1.39 20.35
C GLU A 121 -15.51 1.22 20.76
N GLY A 122 -14.71 0.59 19.88
CA GLY A 122 -13.28 0.34 20.09
C GLY A 122 -12.96 -0.89 20.95
N ASN A 123 -13.96 -1.69 21.37
CA ASN A 123 -13.72 -2.92 22.10
C ASN A 123 -13.48 -4.11 21.16
N ASP A 124 -12.22 -4.30 20.73
CA ASP A 124 -11.80 -5.40 19.85
C ASP A 124 -12.03 -6.80 20.42
N SER A 125 -12.32 -6.93 21.72
CA SER A 125 -12.67 -8.22 22.34
C SER A 125 -14.14 -8.62 22.17
N ALA A 126 -14.97 -7.72 21.66
CA ALA A 126 -16.41 -7.91 21.49
C ALA A 126 -16.89 -7.30 20.17
N ILE A 127 -16.59 -8.00 19.07
CA ILE A 127 -16.95 -7.60 17.71
C ILE A 127 -17.71 -8.71 16.98
N ARG A 128 -18.42 -8.30 15.92
CA ARG A 128 -18.93 -9.19 14.88
C ARG A 128 -18.45 -8.67 13.53
N GLU A 129 -17.70 -9.50 12.83
CA GLU A 129 -17.28 -9.27 11.44
C GLU A 129 -17.95 -10.31 10.53
N VAL A 130 -18.68 -9.86 9.51
CA VAL A 130 -19.36 -10.69 8.50
C VAL A 130 -18.99 -10.24 7.10
N GLN A 131 -19.16 -11.08 6.08
CA GLN A 131 -18.91 -10.67 4.70
C GLN A 131 -20.22 -10.25 4.02
N CYS A 132 -20.20 -9.08 3.40
CA CYS A 132 -21.31 -8.43 2.76
C CYS A 132 -21.06 -8.25 1.26
N LEU A 133 -22.12 -8.12 0.49
CA LEU A 133 -22.08 -7.87 -0.95
C LEU A 133 -22.73 -6.51 -1.28
N ALA A 134 -22.12 -5.74 -2.16
CA ALA A 134 -22.74 -4.60 -2.82
C ALA A 134 -22.50 -4.66 -4.33
N THR A 135 -23.46 -4.20 -5.13
CA THR A 135 -23.40 -4.33 -6.60
C THR A 135 -23.66 -3.01 -7.29
N SER A 136 -23.02 -2.80 -8.44
CA SER A 136 -23.22 -1.67 -9.32
C SER A 136 -23.19 -2.08 -10.79
N ARG A 137 -24.03 -1.47 -11.61
CA ARG A 137 -24.02 -1.63 -13.07
C ARG A 137 -23.30 -0.50 -13.79
N ASP A 138 -23.22 0.68 -13.18
CA ASP A 138 -22.52 1.85 -13.75
C ASP A 138 -21.10 2.03 -13.18
N GLY A 139 -20.74 1.23 -12.17
CA GLY A 139 -19.45 1.27 -11.50
C GLY A 139 -19.28 2.41 -10.50
N ILE A 140 -20.30 3.25 -10.31
CA ILE A 140 -20.26 4.46 -9.47
C ILE A 140 -21.29 4.40 -8.34
N HIS A 141 -22.52 3.99 -8.63
CA HIS A 141 -23.61 3.91 -7.65
C HIS A 141 -23.83 2.46 -7.25
N PHE A 142 -23.71 2.18 -5.95
CA PHE A 142 -23.81 0.84 -5.39
C PHE A 142 -25.13 0.62 -4.66
N GLU A 143 -25.57 -0.63 -4.65
CA GLU A 143 -26.67 -1.13 -3.84
C GLU A 143 -26.17 -2.29 -2.97
N LYS A 144 -26.27 -2.15 -1.64
CA LYS A 144 -25.97 -3.23 -0.71
C LYS A 144 -26.98 -4.35 -0.87
N GLN A 145 -26.46 -5.57 -0.92
CA GLN A 145 -27.18 -6.82 -1.08
C GLN A 145 -27.26 -7.63 0.23
N GLY A 146 -26.63 -7.13 1.28
CA GLY A 146 -26.59 -7.70 2.62
C GLY A 146 -25.45 -8.70 2.83
N GLU A 147 -25.51 -9.37 3.98
CA GLU A 147 -24.63 -10.46 4.38
C GLU A 147 -24.69 -11.65 3.39
N VAL A 148 -23.51 -12.17 3.05
CA VAL A 148 -23.33 -13.37 2.21
C VAL A 148 -22.52 -14.47 2.88
N LEU A 149 -21.81 -14.17 3.97
CA LEU A 149 -21.03 -15.17 4.72
C LEU A 149 -20.82 -14.76 6.19
N LEU A 150 -21.27 -15.64 7.09
CA LEU A 150 -21.00 -15.55 8.52
C LEU A 150 -19.63 -16.14 8.89
N PRO A 151 -18.99 -15.67 9.97
CA PRO A 151 -17.79 -16.31 10.49
C PRO A 151 -18.10 -17.73 10.99
N PRO A 152 -17.12 -18.66 10.92
CA PRO A 152 -17.21 -19.94 11.59
C PRO A 152 -17.45 -19.78 13.10
N GLU A 153 -18.05 -20.79 13.73
CA GLU A 153 -18.31 -20.78 15.17
C GLU A 153 -17.02 -20.53 15.98
N GLY A 154 -17.07 -19.54 16.87
CA GLY A 154 -15.95 -19.17 17.74
C GLY A 154 -14.89 -18.27 17.11
N ILE A 155 -15.08 -17.82 15.85
CA ILE A 155 -14.23 -16.82 15.20
C ILE A 155 -14.95 -15.48 15.20
N MET A 156 -14.28 -14.43 15.69
CA MET A 156 -14.79 -13.05 15.73
C MET A 156 -14.03 -12.10 14.81
N HIS A 157 -12.70 -12.25 14.71
CA HIS A 157 -11.91 -11.56 13.70
C HIS A 157 -11.96 -12.39 12.42
N PHE A 158 -12.66 -11.88 11.42
CA PHE A 158 -13.01 -12.55 10.18
C PHE A 158 -13.26 -11.48 9.10
N ARG A 159 -12.19 -11.07 8.41
CA ARG A 159 -12.25 -9.87 7.56
C ARG A 159 -11.33 -9.90 6.33
N ASP A 160 -11.57 -8.91 5.48
CA ASP A 160 -10.80 -8.54 4.29
C ASP A 160 -10.87 -9.60 3.17
N PRO A 161 -12.06 -9.86 2.60
CA PRO A 161 -12.26 -10.90 1.61
C PRO A 161 -11.61 -10.54 0.26
N LYS A 162 -10.76 -11.42 -0.27
CA LYS A 162 -10.32 -11.40 -1.67
C LYS A 162 -11.03 -12.48 -2.47
N VAL A 163 -11.77 -12.07 -3.49
CA VAL A 163 -12.53 -12.95 -4.38
C VAL A 163 -11.89 -13.05 -5.77
N TRP A 164 -11.97 -14.23 -6.40
CA TRP A 164 -11.65 -14.44 -7.81
C TRP A 164 -12.45 -15.61 -8.39
N ARG A 165 -12.50 -15.69 -9.73
CA ARG A 165 -13.12 -16.80 -10.47
C ARG A 165 -12.03 -17.65 -11.12
N GLN A 166 -12.09 -18.96 -10.94
CA GLN A 166 -11.16 -19.91 -11.55
C GLN A 166 -11.82 -21.28 -11.72
N ASP A 167 -11.62 -21.90 -12.90
CA ASP A 167 -12.13 -23.23 -13.23
C ASP A 167 -13.65 -23.40 -12.97
N GLY A 168 -14.42 -22.39 -13.37
CA GLY A 168 -15.88 -22.39 -13.28
C GLY A 168 -16.45 -22.20 -11.87
N ALA A 169 -15.61 -21.86 -10.88
CA ALA A 169 -16.06 -21.57 -9.52
C ALA A 169 -15.55 -20.23 -9.02
N TRP A 170 -16.28 -19.67 -8.06
CA TRP A 170 -15.82 -18.55 -7.25
C TRP A 170 -14.99 -19.07 -6.09
N TRP A 171 -13.92 -18.35 -5.79
CA TRP A 171 -13.03 -18.61 -4.67
C TRP A 171 -12.89 -17.34 -3.85
N MET A 172 -12.69 -17.53 -2.55
CA MET A 172 -12.54 -16.43 -1.61
C MET A 172 -11.52 -16.81 -0.54
N VAL A 173 -10.58 -15.90 -0.29
CA VAL A 173 -9.73 -15.95 0.91
C VAL A 173 -10.13 -14.86 1.90
N ILE A 174 -10.11 -15.17 3.20
CA ILE A 174 -10.47 -14.24 4.28
C ILE A 174 -9.48 -14.41 5.43
N GLY A 175 -9.04 -13.31 6.02
CA GLY A 175 -8.21 -13.29 7.22
C GLY A 175 -9.03 -13.64 8.45
N ALA A 176 -8.50 -14.49 9.32
CA ALA A 176 -9.17 -14.84 10.58
C ALA A 176 -8.18 -15.00 11.73
N ARG A 177 -8.67 -14.82 12.96
CA ARG A 177 -7.98 -15.19 14.20
C ARG A 177 -8.64 -16.44 14.76
N ASP A 178 -7.87 -17.51 14.94
CA ASP A 178 -8.39 -18.74 15.50
C ASP A 178 -8.58 -18.65 17.03
N ARG A 179 -9.21 -19.70 17.60
CA ARG A 179 -9.45 -19.80 19.05
C ARG A 179 -8.17 -19.91 19.90
N HIS A 180 -7.02 -20.10 19.27
CA HIS A 180 -5.70 -20.21 19.91
C HIS A 180 -4.89 -18.94 19.75
N ASP A 181 -5.53 -17.83 19.38
CA ASP A 181 -4.89 -16.53 19.21
C ASP A 181 -3.81 -16.54 18.09
N SER A 182 -4.10 -17.27 17.01
CA SER A 182 -3.21 -17.38 15.84
C SER A 182 -3.90 -16.89 14.57
N GLY A 183 -3.18 -16.09 13.77
CA GLY A 183 -3.64 -15.60 12.49
C GLY A 183 -3.68 -16.71 11.44
N GLN A 184 -4.74 -16.74 10.63
CA GLN A 184 -4.93 -17.71 9.56
C GLN A 184 -5.66 -17.10 8.38
N VAL A 185 -5.54 -17.74 7.22
CA VAL A 185 -6.34 -17.43 6.03
C VAL A 185 -7.24 -18.62 5.72
N LEU A 186 -8.53 -18.36 5.65
CA LEU A 186 -9.55 -19.35 5.31
C LEU A 186 -9.84 -19.30 3.82
N LEU A 187 -10.02 -20.46 3.19
CA LEU A 187 -10.42 -20.60 1.79
C LEU A 187 -11.87 -21.07 1.70
N TYR A 188 -12.65 -20.39 0.88
CA TYR A 188 -14.03 -20.74 0.54
C TYR A 188 -14.18 -20.92 -0.96
N ARG A 189 -15.17 -21.74 -1.34
CA ARG A 189 -15.60 -21.97 -2.72
C ARG A 189 -17.09 -21.71 -2.84
N GLY A 190 -17.51 -21.07 -3.92
CA GLY A 190 -18.91 -20.76 -4.19
C GLY A 190 -19.33 -21.02 -5.63
N SER A 191 -20.63 -21.32 -5.81
CA SER A 191 -21.28 -21.35 -7.13
C SER A 191 -21.78 -19.97 -7.57
N SER A 192 -21.93 -19.07 -6.62
CA SER A 192 -22.33 -17.67 -6.80
C SER A 192 -21.58 -16.82 -5.78
N LEU A 193 -21.68 -15.48 -5.89
CA LEU A 193 -21.15 -14.57 -4.86
C LEU A 193 -21.96 -14.56 -3.54
N ARG A 194 -23.05 -15.34 -3.48
CA ARG A 194 -23.96 -15.43 -2.32
C ARG A 194 -23.89 -16.77 -1.59
N ASP A 195 -23.39 -17.81 -2.26
CA ASP A 195 -23.38 -19.18 -1.74
C ASP A 195 -21.95 -19.65 -1.53
N TRP A 196 -21.46 -19.57 -0.30
CA TRP A 196 -20.09 -19.93 0.07
C TRP A 196 -20.05 -21.19 0.90
N THR A 197 -19.15 -22.10 0.54
CA THR A 197 -18.83 -23.31 1.31
C THR A 197 -17.37 -23.24 1.76
N PHE A 198 -17.14 -23.45 3.05
CA PHE A 198 -15.79 -23.56 3.60
C PHE A 198 -15.04 -24.74 2.93
N ASP A 199 -13.85 -24.46 2.39
CA ASP A 199 -12.99 -25.49 1.80
C ASP A 199 -11.96 -25.97 2.83
N ARG A 200 -11.12 -25.05 3.32
CA ARG A 200 -10.05 -25.34 4.29
C ARG A 200 -9.46 -24.08 4.92
N VAL A 201 -8.63 -24.27 5.94
CA VAL A 201 -7.60 -23.29 6.31
C VAL A 201 -6.51 -23.35 5.24
N LEU A 202 -6.31 -22.26 4.50
CA LEU A 202 -5.34 -22.19 3.41
C LEU A 202 -3.90 -22.21 3.94
N ALA A 203 -3.67 -21.38 4.95
CA ALA A 203 -2.40 -21.23 5.66
C ALA A 203 -2.68 -20.55 7.01
N GLY A 204 -1.76 -20.70 7.96
CA GLY A 204 -1.86 -20.04 9.24
C GLY A 204 -0.51 -19.94 9.95
N ALA A 205 -0.44 -19.02 10.90
CA ALA A 205 0.71 -18.78 11.74
C ALA A 205 0.91 -19.95 12.70
N LYS A 206 2.17 -20.20 13.10
CA LYS A 206 2.41 -21.04 14.26
C LYS A 206 2.05 -20.25 15.52
N ALA A 207 1.76 -20.99 16.60
CA ALA A 207 1.41 -20.41 17.88
C ALA A 207 2.46 -19.37 18.33
N GLY A 208 2.01 -18.13 18.55
CA GLY A 208 2.84 -17.02 19.02
C GLY A 208 3.65 -16.28 17.94
N GLU A 209 3.56 -16.66 16.65
CA GLU A 209 4.22 -15.93 15.55
C GLU A 209 3.45 -14.64 15.19
N SER A 210 2.13 -14.72 15.07
CA SER A 210 1.24 -13.59 14.76
C SER A 210 -0.20 -13.96 15.09
N TYR A 211 -1.01 -13.01 15.55
CA TYR A 211 -2.37 -13.27 16.03
C TYR A 211 -3.47 -12.99 14.98
N MET A 212 -3.18 -12.24 13.92
CA MET A 212 -4.14 -11.94 12.86
C MET A 212 -3.40 -11.74 11.53
N TRP A 213 -3.96 -12.24 10.43
CA TRP A 213 -3.48 -11.99 9.07
C TRP A 213 -4.54 -11.17 8.32
N GLU A 214 -4.32 -9.87 8.20
CA GLU A 214 -5.22 -8.95 7.51
C GLU A 214 -4.95 -8.90 6.00
N CYS A 215 -5.93 -8.40 5.25
CA CYS A 215 -5.82 -8.11 3.82
C CYS A 215 -5.19 -9.25 2.99
N PRO A 216 -5.66 -10.51 3.10
CA PRO A 216 -5.11 -11.57 2.29
C PRO A 216 -5.42 -11.35 0.81
N ASP A 217 -4.45 -11.65 -0.03
CA ASP A 217 -4.60 -11.75 -1.48
C ASP A 217 -3.95 -13.05 -1.96
N PHE A 218 -4.53 -13.66 -2.97
CA PHE A 218 -4.10 -14.96 -3.46
C PHE A 218 -4.13 -15.00 -4.98
N PHE A 219 -2.96 -15.03 -5.60
CA PHE A 219 -2.85 -14.91 -7.06
C PHE A 219 -1.69 -15.71 -7.64
N PRO A 220 -1.84 -16.21 -8.88
CA PRO A 220 -0.73 -16.73 -9.65
C PRO A 220 0.10 -15.59 -10.24
N LEU A 221 1.41 -15.79 -10.32
CA LEU A 221 2.34 -14.93 -11.06
C LEU A 221 3.56 -15.76 -11.49
N GLY A 222 3.86 -15.75 -12.79
CA GLY A 222 4.89 -16.62 -13.34
C GLY A 222 4.56 -18.10 -13.10
N GLU A 223 5.51 -18.84 -12.53
CA GLU A 223 5.30 -20.26 -12.20
C GLU A 223 4.81 -20.50 -10.75
N GLN A 224 4.58 -19.43 -9.98
CA GLN A 224 4.27 -19.52 -8.56
C GLN A 224 2.86 -19.02 -8.23
N GLN A 225 2.36 -19.52 -7.11
CA GLN A 225 1.20 -18.98 -6.41
C GLN A 225 1.68 -18.16 -5.22
N TYR A 226 1.20 -16.94 -5.08
CA TYR A 226 1.53 -16.06 -3.96
C TYR A 226 0.34 -15.92 -3.02
N LEU A 227 0.60 -16.08 -1.72
CA LEU A 227 -0.28 -15.65 -0.64
C LEU A 227 0.30 -14.37 -0.04
N MET A 228 -0.33 -13.24 -0.33
CA MET A 228 -0.02 -11.94 0.25
C MET A 228 -0.91 -11.70 1.46
N PHE A 229 -0.38 -11.09 2.52
CA PHE A 229 -1.15 -10.75 3.72
C PHE A 229 -0.36 -9.78 4.62
N SER A 230 -1.07 -9.23 5.60
CA SER A 230 -0.54 -8.30 6.60
C SER A 230 -0.60 -8.91 8.00
N PRO A 231 0.47 -9.58 8.48
CA PRO A 231 0.46 -10.20 9.79
C PRO A 231 0.63 -9.18 10.93
N GLN A 232 -0.26 -9.27 11.92
CA GLN A 232 -0.16 -8.53 13.17
C GLN A 232 0.49 -9.37 14.29
N GLY A 233 1.39 -8.75 15.06
CA GLY A 233 2.02 -9.38 16.22
C GLY A 233 3.39 -10.01 15.96
N MET A 234 3.91 -9.92 14.73
CA MET A 234 5.29 -10.36 14.45
C MET A 234 6.30 -9.54 15.26
N ARG A 235 7.33 -10.22 15.76
CA ARG A 235 8.41 -9.56 16.50
C ARG A 235 9.49 -9.07 15.54
N PRO A 236 10.06 -7.88 15.77
CA PRO A 236 11.25 -7.43 15.06
C PRO A 236 12.40 -8.43 15.18
N ASP A 237 13.11 -8.68 14.08
CA ASP A 237 14.33 -9.50 14.05
C ASP A 237 15.43 -8.77 13.27
N GLY A 238 16.45 -8.28 13.97
CA GLY A 238 17.48 -7.44 13.36
C GLY A 238 16.89 -6.24 12.61
N TYR A 239 17.00 -6.24 11.29
CA TYR A 239 16.47 -5.20 10.39
C TYR A 239 15.13 -5.57 9.73
N ASP A 240 14.61 -6.76 10.01
CA ASP A 240 13.34 -7.28 9.49
C ASP A 240 12.21 -6.91 10.46
N TYR A 241 11.00 -6.74 9.90
CA TYR A 241 9.75 -6.60 10.66
C TYR A 241 9.77 -5.42 11.63
N ARG A 242 10.31 -4.28 11.18
CA ARG A 242 10.54 -3.10 12.02
C ARG A 242 9.34 -2.17 12.16
N ASN A 243 8.34 -2.30 11.29
CA ASN A 243 7.11 -1.52 11.39
C ASN A 243 6.22 -2.08 12.50
N ARG A 244 5.13 -1.39 12.85
CA ARG A 244 4.18 -1.90 13.85
C ARG A 244 3.59 -3.24 13.41
N PHE A 245 3.17 -3.30 12.14
CA PHE A 245 2.76 -4.50 11.43
C PHE A 245 3.42 -4.52 10.06
N GLN A 246 3.50 -5.69 9.44
CA GLN A 246 4.18 -5.86 8.15
C GLN A 246 3.18 -6.26 7.09
N SER A 247 3.57 -6.12 5.82
CA SER A 247 2.85 -6.69 4.68
C SER A 247 3.84 -7.39 3.77
N GLY A 248 3.50 -8.61 3.36
CA GLY A 248 4.43 -9.47 2.67
C GLY A 248 3.75 -10.65 2.00
N VAL A 249 4.57 -11.55 1.46
CA VAL A 249 4.11 -12.71 0.70
C VAL A 249 4.77 -14.00 1.15
N ILE A 250 4.06 -15.10 0.95
CA ILE A 250 4.60 -16.46 0.90
C ILE A 250 4.40 -16.95 -0.54
N ALA A 251 5.48 -17.36 -1.19
CA ALA A 251 5.43 -18.01 -2.49
C ALA A 251 5.24 -19.52 -2.32
N GLY A 252 4.53 -20.15 -3.24
CA GLY A 252 4.26 -21.58 -3.19
C GLY A 252 3.55 -22.11 -4.42
N ARG A 253 2.91 -23.28 -4.25
CA ARG A 253 2.10 -23.93 -5.29
C ARG A 253 0.71 -24.20 -4.78
N TRP A 254 -0.27 -24.01 -5.66
CA TRP A 254 -1.65 -24.37 -5.39
C TRP A 254 -2.35 -24.76 -6.68
N LEU A 255 -3.25 -25.73 -6.57
CA LEU A 255 -4.22 -26.06 -7.59
C LEU A 255 -5.60 -26.14 -6.93
N PRO A 256 -6.67 -25.70 -7.61
CA PRO A 256 -8.05 -25.90 -7.16
C PRO A 256 -8.33 -27.31 -6.64
N GLY A 257 -8.86 -27.41 -5.42
CA GLY A 257 -9.14 -28.68 -4.71
C GLY A 257 -7.95 -29.26 -3.93
N GLY A 258 -6.73 -28.76 -4.16
CA GLY A 258 -5.53 -29.10 -3.40
C GLY A 258 -5.25 -28.13 -2.24
N GLY A 259 -4.21 -28.44 -1.46
CA GLY A 259 -3.66 -27.53 -0.44
C GLY A 259 -2.63 -26.57 -1.02
N PHE A 260 -2.47 -25.40 -0.40
CA PHE A 260 -1.35 -24.51 -0.70
C PHE A 260 -0.08 -25.09 -0.08
N THR A 261 0.97 -25.22 -0.89
CA THR A 261 2.27 -25.73 -0.45
C THR A 261 3.28 -24.58 -0.51
N PRO A 262 3.61 -23.96 0.64
CA PRO A 262 4.65 -22.93 0.72
C PRO A 262 6.00 -23.44 0.21
N GLN A 263 6.68 -22.63 -0.59
CA GLN A 263 8.05 -22.84 -1.07
C GLN A 263 9.02 -21.78 -0.51
N SER A 264 8.50 -20.71 0.08
CA SER A 264 9.28 -19.69 0.80
C SER A 264 8.75 -19.49 2.21
N THR A 265 9.53 -18.79 3.04
CA THR A 265 9.01 -18.13 4.25
C THR A 265 8.35 -16.81 3.86
N PHE A 266 7.71 -16.15 4.85
CA PHE A 266 7.19 -14.80 4.69
C PHE A 266 8.32 -13.84 4.31
N ARG A 267 8.08 -13.01 3.30
CA ARG A 267 8.99 -11.95 2.83
C ARG A 267 8.22 -10.64 2.75
N GLU A 268 8.72 -9.60 3.40
CA GLU A 268 8.16 -8.24 3.31
C GLU A 268 8.20 -7.74 1.86
N LEU A 269 7.10 -7.13 1.40
CA LEU A 269 7.03 -6.53 0.07
C LEU A 269 7.77 -5.19 0.03
N ASP A 270 7.66 -4.42 1.10
CA ASP A 270 8.28 -3.10 1.21
C ASP A 270 9.08 -3.04 2.51
N ARG A 271 10.27 -2.48 2.43
CA ARG A 271 11.23 -2.41 3.52
C ARG A 271 11.36 -0.99 4.05
N GLY A 272 10.43 -0.09 3.72
CA GLY A 272 10.33 1.25 4.24
C GLY A 272 9.55 1.34 5.55
N HIS A 273 9.33 2.58 6.01
CA HIS A 273 8.65 2.86 7.27
C HIS A 273 7.13 2.71 7.16
N ASP A 274 6.58 2.95 5.96
CA ASP A 274 5.17 3.20 5.73
C ASP A 274 4.69 2.43 4.51
N PHE A 275 4.18 1.23 4.76
CA PHE A 275 3.57 0.36 3.77
C PHE A 275 2.71 -0.68 4.49
N TYR A 276 1.42 -0.69 4.21
CA TYR A 276 0.49 -1.63 4.83
C TYR A 276 -0.71 -1.94 3.93
N ALA A 277 -1.40 -3.05 4.23
CA ALA A 277 -2.64 -3.46 3.58
C ALA A 277 -2.61 -3.43 2.04
N PRO A 278 -1.58 -3.99 1.37
CA PRO A 278 -1.54 -4.02 -0.08
C PRO A 278 -2.71 -4.83 -0.64
N GLN A 279 -3.25 -4.38 -1.76
CA GLN A 279 -4.21 -5.14 -2.56
C GLN A 279 -3.70 -5.24 -4.00
N SER A 280 -3.87 -6.40 -4.62
CA SER A 280 -3.50 -6.64 -6.02
C SER A 280 -4.71 -6.82 -6.93
N PHE A 281 -4.53 -6.50 -8.20
CA PHE A 281 -5.52 -6.75 -9.24
C PHE A 281 -4.85 -7.06 -10.58
N SER A 282 -5.63 -7.59 -11.52
CA SER A 282 -5.16 -7.76 -12.91
C SER A 282 -5.53 -6.52 -13.70
N ALA A 283 -4.52 -5.85 -14.27
CA ALA A 283 -4.71 -4.70 -15.14
C ALA A 283 -5.36 -5.09 -16.48
N ALA A 284 -5.77 -4.10 -17.27
CA ALA A 284 -6.44 -4.32 -18.55
C ALA A 284 -5.61 -5.18 -19.53
N ASP A 285 -4.29 -5.10 -19.43
CA ASP A 285 -3.33 -5.85 -20.24
C ASP A 285 -2.86 -7.17 -19.60
N GLY A 286 -3.46 -7.56 -18.48
CA GLY A 286 -3.17 -8.80 -17.78
C GLY A 286 -1.99 -8.73 -16.80
N ARG A 287 -1.30 -7.59 -16.67
CA ARG A 287 -0.27 -7.42 -15.63
C ARG A 287 -0.90 -7.52 -14.24
N ARG A 288 -0.17 -8.10 -13.29
CA ARG A 288 -0.53 -8.04 -11.87
C ARG A 288 -0.01 -6.72 -11.30
N VAL A 289 -0.90 -5.88 -10.80
CA VAL A 289 -0.54 -4.59 -10.19
C VAL A 289 -0.92 -4.61 -8.72
N ILE A 290 -0.08 -3.98 -7.88
CA ILE A 290 -0.38 -3.72 -6.48
C ILE A 290 -0.42 -2.22 -6.19
N ILE A 291 -1.25 -1.87 -5.21
CA ILE A 291 -1.27 -0.58 -4.54
C ILE A 291 -1.39 -0.88 -3.05
N ALA A 292 -0.74 -0.08 -2.19
CA ALA A 292 -0.80 -0.23 -0.74
C ALA A 292 -1.08 1.11 -0.07
N TRP A 293 -1.55 1.07 1.17
CA TRP A 293 -1.59 2.25 2.03
C TRP A 293 -0.16 2.61 2.47
N MET A 294 0.26 3.84 2.21
CA MET A 294 1.60 4.35 2.50
C MET A 294 1.65 5.13 3.81
N ASP A 295 1.11 4.54 4.88
CA ASP A 295 1.34 4.96 6.26
C ASP A 295 1.43 3.71 7.14
N MET A 296 1.69 3.89 8.42
CA MET A 296 1.74 2.81 9.39
C MET A 296 1.00 3.19 10.67
N TRP A 297 0.28 2.23 11.23
CA TRP A 297 -0.35 2.38 12.54
C TRP A 297 0.66 2.83 13.61
N GLU A 298 0.20 3.72 14.49
CA GLU A 298 1.00 4.31 15.58
C GLU A 298 2.19 5.18 15.13
N SER A 299 2.45 5.33 13.83
CA SER A 299 3.38 6.34 13.30
C SER A 299 2.72 7.73 13.37
N PRO A 300 3.44 8.78 13.81
CA PRO A 300 2.93 10.15 13.71
C PRO A 300 2.55 10.52 12.27
N MET A 301 1.39 11.18 12.11
CA MET A 301 0.88 11.67 10.83
C MET A 301 0.60 13.17 10.90
N PRO A 302 1.64 14.03 10.77
CA PRO A 302 1.49 15.48 10.77
C PRO A 302 0.41 16.04 9.83
N SER A 303 0.12 15.36 8.73
CA SER A 303 -0.96 15.72 7.80
C SER A 303 -2.34 15.83 8.47
N LYS A 304 -2.56 15.14 9.60
CA LYS A 304 -3.83 15.22 10.34
C LYS A 304 -4.20 16.66 10.73
N LEU A 305 -3.19 17.48 11.05
CA LEU A 305 -3.37 18.90 11.37
C LEU A 305 -3.86 19.71 10.16
N GLU A 306 -3.62 19.21 8.95
CA GLU A 306 -4.11 19.79 7.69
C GLU A 306 -5.49 19.23 7.30
N GLY A 307 -6.16 18.45 8.16
CA GLY A 307 -7.50 17.92 7.89
C GLY A 307 -7.52 16.72 6.94
N TRP A 308 -6.40 16.04 6.73
CA TRP A 308 -6.33 14.81 5.94
C TRP A 308 -5.26 13.84 6.45
N ALA A 309 -5.41 12.55 6.19
CA ALA A 309 -4.37 11.56 6.50
C ALA A 309 -4.50 10.34 5.60
N GLY A 310 -3.37 9.70 5.31
CA GLY A 310 -3.31 8.56 4.41
C GLY A 310 -3.08 8.96 2.95
N CYS A 311 -2.20 8.23 2.29
CA CYS A 311 -2.14 8.17 0.83
C CYS A 311 -1.77 6.74 0.39
N MET A 312 -2.01 6.45 -0.87
CA MET A 312 -1.60 5.21 -1.51
C MET A 312 -0.17 5.31 -2.01
N THR A 313 0.53 4.18 -2.12
CA THR A 313 1.74 4.10 -2.95
C THR A 313 1.39 4.37 -4.41
N VAL A 314 2.39 4.64 -5.25
CA VAL A 314 2.22 4.49 -6.70
C VAL A 314 1.80 3.05 -7.03
N ALA A 315 1.11 2.87 -8.15
CA ALA A 315 0.85 1.55 -8.68
C ALA A 315 2.16 0.86 -9.06
N ARG A 316 2.30 -0.41 -8.66
CA ARG A 316 3.50 -1.22 -8.92
C ARG A 316 3.13 -2.49 -9.68
N GLU A 317 3.75 -2.71 -10.83
CA GLU A 317 3.70 -3.99 -11.52
C GLU A 317 4.50 -5.04 -10.73
N LEU A 318 3.88 -6.18 -10.48
CA LEU A 318 4.55 -7.36 -9.95
C LEU A 318 5.10 -8.22 -11.08
N LYS A 319 6.36 -8.63 -10.95
CA LYS A 319 7.00 -9.62 -11.83
C LYS A 319 7.64 -10.73 -11.01
N GLU A 320 7.56 -11.94 -11.50
CA GLU A 320 8.37 -13.06 -11.02
C GLU A 320 9.60 -13.18 -11.92
N VAL A 321 10.80 -13.08 -11.33
CA VAL A 321 12.08 -13.18 -12.03
C VAL A 321 12.97 -14.13 -11.25
N ASP A 322 13.31 -15.26 -11.85
CA ASP A 322 14.13 -16.32 -11.26
C ASP A 322 13.61 -16.82 -9.88
N GLY A 323 12.29 -16.93 -9.74
CA GLY A 323 11.63 -17.35 -8.51
C GLY A 323 11.43 -16.24 -7.48
N GLU A 324 11.93 -15.03 -7.74
CA GLU A 324 11.83 -13.89 -6.83
C GLU A 324 10.79 -12.88 -7.31
N LEU A 325 9.99 -12.36 -6.37
CA LEU A 325 9.02 -11.31 -6.65
C LEU A 325 9.74 -9.96 -6.74
N ARG A 326 9.50 -9.23 -7.83
CA ARG A 326 9.96 -7.86 -8.06
C ARG A 326 8.78 -6.90 -8.19
N GLN A 327 8.98 -5.67 -7.73
CA GLN A 327 8.01 -4.58 -7.82
C GLN A 327 8.58 -3.44 -8.65
N LEU A 328 7.98 -3.15 -9.79
CA LEU A 328 8.37 -2.02 -10.63
C LEU A 328 7.27 -0.96 -10.60
N PRO A 329 7.59 0.34 -10.56
CA PRO A 329 6.59 1.37 -10.80
C PRO A 329 5.98 1.16 -12.19
N VAL A 330 4.66 1.27 -12.30
CA VAL A 330 3.98 1.11 -13.59
C VAL A 330 4.55 2.08 -14.64
N ALA A 331 4.64 1.64 -15.89
CA ALA A 331 5.22 2.43 -16.98
C ALA A 331 4.45 3.74 -17.23
N GLU A 332 3.17 3.77 -16.88
CA GLU A 332 2.26 4.89 -16.99
C GLU A 332 2.72 6.12 -16.20
N LEU A 333 3.52 5.95 -15.12
CA LEU A 333 4.13 7.06 -14.39
C LEU A 333 5.07 7.92 -15.24
N LEU A 334 5.58 7.39 -16.35
CA LEU A 334 6.40 8.17 -17.29
C LEU A 334 5.60 9.33 -17.89
N SER A 335 4.26 9.26 -17.91
CA SER A 335 3.39 10.36 -18.35
C SER A 335 3.50 11.60 -17.46
N LEU A 336 3.97 11.47 -16.21
CA LEU A 336 4.16 12.59 -15.30
C LEU A 336 5.45 13.36 -15.58
N ARG A 337 6.44 12.74 -16.24
CA ARG A 337 7.73 13.39 -16.52
C ARG A 337 7.54 14.68 -17.31
N ARG A 338 8.22 15.73 -16.89
CA ARG A 338 8.28 17.03 -17.55
C ARG A 338 9.72 17.33 -17.94
N GLN A 339 10.38 18.22 -17.21
CA GLN A 339 11.74 18.62 -17.51
C GLN A 339 12.75 17.60 -16.95
N ALA A 340 13.64 17.12 -17.81
CA ALA A 340 14.82 16.34 -17.42
C ALA A 340 16.01 17.25 -17.15
N THR A 341 16.75 16.94 -16.09
CA THR A 341 18.04 17.52 -15.75
C THR A 341 19.04 16.38 -15.63
N ALA A 342 20.00 16.33 -16.56
CA ALA A 342 21.09 15.37 -16.49
C ALA A 342 22.00 15.67 -15.30
N ILE A 343 22.41 14.63 -14.57
CA ILE A 343 23.39 14.74 -13.49
C ILE A 343 24.71 14.19 -14.02
N GLU A 344 25.75 15.02 -13.98
CA GLU A 344 27.07 14.65 -14.48
C GLU A 344 27.64 13.44 -13.73
N ALA A 345 27.95 12.39 -14.49
CA ALA A 345 28.63 11.20 -14.01
C ALA A 345 30.08 11.50 -13.62
N GLY A 346 30.61 10.75 -12.68
CA GLY A 346 31.99 10.85 -12.21
C GLY A 346 32.10 10.72 -10.70
N THR A 347 33.30 11.00 -10.21
CA THR A 347 33.63 10.96 -8.80
C THR A 347 32.96 12.12 -8.05
N LEU A 348 32.17 11.78 -7.04
CA LEU A 348 31.62 12.72 -6.07
C LEU A 348 32.48 12.75 -4.81
N VAL A 349 32.87 13.96 -4.41
CA VAL A 349 33.55 14.24 -3.14
C VAL A 349 32.80 15.36 -2.44
N GLY A 350 32.48 15.19 -1.15
CA GLY A 350 31.68 16.16 -0.41
C GLY A 350 30.23 16.19 -0.88
N GLU A 351 29.67 17.36 -1.15
CA GLU A 351 28.26 17.52 -1.50
C GLU A 351 28.05 18.26 -2.82
N ARG A 352 26.98 17.90 -3.52
CA ARG A 352 26.52 18.57 -4.74
C ARG A 352 25.01 18.77 -4.68
N GLN A 353 24.56 20.01 -4.70
CA GLN A 353 23.13 20.32 -4.80
C GLN A 353 22.63 20.07 -6.22
N LEU A 354 21.49 19.39 -6.33
CA LEU A 354 20.84 19.07 -7.60
C LEU A 354 19.67 20.02 -7.90
N ALA A 355 18.85 20.31 -6.89
CA ALA A 355 17.67 21.15 -7.00
C ALA A 355 17.27 21.74 -5.64
N ASP A 356 16.48 22.80 -5.67
CA ASP A 356 15.77 23.35 -4.50
C ASP A 356 14.25 23.14 -4.66
N GLY A 357 13.52 23.20 -3.55
CA GLY A 357 12.06 23.14 -3.55
C GLY A 357 11.48 21.80 -4.05
N VAL A 358 12.20 20.69 -3.83
CA VAL A 358 11.76 19.37 -4.30
C VAL A 358 10.47 18.94 -3.61
N LYS A 359 9.41 18.81 -4.43
CA LYS A 359 8.10 18.25 -4.07
C LYS A 359 7.79 17.06 -4.96
N CYS A 360 7.48 17.28 -6.24
CA CYS A 360 7.11 16.23 -7.20
C CYS A 360 8.27 15.95 -8.16
N HIS A 361 9.14 14.99 -7.83
CA HIS A 361 10.31 14.68 -8.64
C HIS A 361 10.59 13.18 -8.71
N GLU A 362 11.20 12.74 -9.80
CA GLU A 362 11.79 11.42 -9.95
C GLU A 362 13.30 11.54 -10.13
N LEU A 363 14.07 10.82 -9.33
CA LEU A 363 15.51 10.78 -9.38
C LEU A 363 15.99 9.38 -9.75
N LEU A 364 16.76 9.28 -10.82
CA LEU A 364 17.44 8.08 -11.26
C LEU A 364 18.92 8.21 -10.92
N LEU A 365 19.49 7.22 -10.24
CA LEU A 365 20.91 7.16 -9.92
C LEU A 365 21.45 5.75 -10.17
N THR A 366 22.66 5.67 -10.71
CA THR A 366 23.42 4.42 -10.77
C THR A 366 24.81 4.65 -10.19
N TRP A 367 25.10 4.00 -9.06
CA TRP A 367 26.39 4.06 -8.37
C TRP A 367 27.24 2.83 -8.70
N ASP A 368 28.55 3.01 -8.87
CA ASP A 368 29.50 1.90 -8.81
C ASP A 368 29.93 1.69 -7.36
N THR A 369 29.41 0.63 -6.75
CA THR A 369 29.63 0.31 -5.35
C THR A 369 31.03 -0.24 -5.04
N GLN A 370 31.79 -0.65 -6.05
CA GLN A 370 33.17 -1.13 -5.88
C GLN A 370 34.21 -0.02 -6.09
N ALA A 371 33.86 0.99 -6.88
CA ALA A 371 34.65 2.20 -7.07
C ALA A 371 34.27 3.33 -6.08
N SER A 372 33.48 3.04 -5.05
CA SER A 372 33.06 4.00 -4.01
C SER A 372 33.55 3.58 -2.64
N ASP A 373 34.43 4.39 -2.03
CA ASP A 373 35.05 4.12 -0.73
C ASP A 373 34.56 5.05 0.40
N ALA A 374 33.75 6.06 0.07
CA ALA A 374 33.07 6.90 1.06
C ALA A 374 32.35 6.04 2.11
N GLU A 375 32.46 6.41 3.39
CA GLU A 375 31.80 5.67 4.47
C GLU A 375 30.28 5.66 4.26
N HIS A 376 29.72 6.84 3.93
CA HIS A 376 28.33 7.02 3.50
C HIS A 376 28.26 7.83 2.21
N TYR A 377 27.44 7.40 1.26
CA TYR A 377 27.14 8.18 0.07
C TYR A 377 25.73 7.95 -0.45
N GLY A 378 25.14 8.97 -1.06
CA GLY A 378 23.78 8.89 -1.58
C GLY A 378 23.14 10.26 -1.74
N VAL A 379 21.89 10.39 -1.33
CA VAL A 379 21.06 11.57 -1.50
C VAL A 379 20.43 12.00 -0.19
N ARG A 380 20.27 13.31 0.00
CA ARG A 380 19.50 13.91 1.10
C ARG A 380 18.51 14.95 0.57
N LEU A 381 17.37 15.05 1.23
CA LEU A 381 16.38 16.11 1.00
C LEU A 381 16.25 16.91 2.29
N GLY A 382 16.86 18.10 2.29
CA GLY A 382 17.00 18.91 3.49
C GLY A 382 17.60 18.11 4.64
N ASN A 383 17.07 18.31 5.84
CA ASN A 383 17.35 17.49 7.02
C ASN A 383 16.37 16.32 7.15
N SER A 384 15.22 16.34 6.45
CA SER A 384 14.15 15.36 6.68
C SER A 384 14.35 13.99 6.11
N LEU A 385 15.32 13.82 5.21
CA LEU A 385 15.57 12.54 4.57
C LEU A 385 17.03 12.36 4.20
N ARG A 386 17.54 11.15 4.43
CA ARG A 386 18.76 10.62 3.82
C ARG A 386 18.51 9.22 3.27
N LEU A 387 18.88 8.99 2.02
CA LEU A 387 18.99 7.66 1.41
C LEU A 387 20.44 7.44 1.03
N TYR A 388 21.10 6.45 1.64
CA TYR A 388 22.54 6.28 1.46
C TYR A 388 22.99 4.84 1.58
N VAL A 389 24.09 4.54 0.88
CA VAL A 389 24.86 3.33 1.11
C VAL A 389 25.69 3.53 2.36
N ASP A 390 25.54 2.62 3.32
CA ASP A 390 26.44 2.45 4.44
C ASP A 390 27.47 1.37 4.11
N ASN A 391 28.71 1.79 3.80
CA ASN A 391 29.78 0.87 3.41
C ASN A 391 30.29 0.03 4.58
N GLN A 392 30.17 0.52 5.82
CA GLN A 392 30.59 -0.23 7.02
C GLN A 392 29.61 -1.35 7.34
N ALA A 393 28.31 -1.04 7.31
CA ALA A 393 27.25 -2.02 7.55
C ALA A 393 26.91 -2.86 6.31
N ARG A 394 27.36 -2.44 5.11
CA ARG A 394 26.99 -2.99 3.79
C ARG A 394 25.48 -2.99 3.58
N ARG A 395 24.86 -1.83 3.75
CA ARG A 395 23.40 -1.65 3.66
C ARG A 395 23.04 -0.43 2.82
N LEU A 396 21.86 -0.47 2.20
CA LEU A 396 21.18 0.74 1.72
C LEU A 396 20.21 1.19 2.81
N VAL A 397 20.36 2.41 3.28
CA VAL A 397 19.64 2.97 4.43
C VAL A 397 18.76 4.12 3.98
N LEU A 398 17.47 4.04 4.31
CA LEU A 398 16.50 5.13 4.20
C LEU A 398 16.21 5.67 5.60
N TRP A 399 16.67 6.86 5.92
CA TRP A 399 16.49 7.53 7.20
C TRP A 399 15.60 8.75 7.02
N ARG A 400 14.52 8.84 7.81
CA ARG A 400 13.68 10.05 7.95
C ARG A 400 13.94 10.74 9.29
N ASP A 401 13.95 12.07 9.28
CA ASP A 401 14.20 12.87 10.49
C ASP A 401 13.35 14.15 10.49
N SER A 402 12.25 14.13 11.23
CA SER A 402 11.39 15.29 11.47
C SER A 402 11.09 15.37 12.97
N PRO A 403 12.02 15.91 13.78
CA PRO A 403 11.90 15.89 15.24
C PRO A 403 10.64 16.58 15.77
N ASP A 404 10.25 17.69 15.15
CA ASP A 404 9.03 18.43 15.52
C ASP A 404 7.75 17.64 15.27
N ALA A 405 7.80 16.69 14.33
CA ALA A 405 6.73 15.73 14.05
C ALA A 405 6.85 14.44 14.89
N GLY A 406 7.88 14.30 15.72
CA GLY A 406 8.16 13.07 16.47
C GLY A 406 8.58 11.89 15.57
N LEU A 407 9.10 12.17 14.38
CA LEU A 407 9.53 11.15 13.42
C LEU A 407 11.04 11.09 13.36
N ASP A 408 11.62 9.99 13.84
CA ASP A 408 13.03 9.65 13.64
C ASP A 408 13.16 8.14 13.47
N GLY A 409 14.13 7.72 12.68
CA GLY A 409 14.51 6.34 12.49
C GLY A 409 14.83 6.01 11.06
N TYR A 410 15.51 4.88 10.90
CA TYR A 410 15.85 4.37 9.59
C TYR A 410 15.23 3.00 9.34
N ARG A 411 15.14 2.70 8.05
CA ARG A 411 14.94 1.38 7.50
C ARG A 411 16.07 1.08 6.55
N SER A 412 16.30 -0.20 6.30
CA SER A 412 17.39 -0.59 5.43
C SER A 412 17.20 -1.96 4.86
N ILE A 413 17.87 -2.19 3.75
CA ILE A 413 18.07 -3.50 3.15
C ILE A 413 19.57 -3.80 3.11
N PRO A 414 19.97 -5.08 3.08
CA PRO A 414 21.33 -5.43 2.67
C PRO A 414 21.66 -4.74 1.33
N LEU A 415 22.87 -4.21 1.20
CA LEU A 415 23.30 -3.63 -0.06
C LEU A 415 23.26 -4.75 -1.11
N PRO A 416 22.51 -4.61 -2.22
CA PRO A 416 22.44 -5.64 -3.25
C PRO A 416 23.83 -6.02 -3.74
N GLY A 417 23.99 -7.30 -4.09
CA GLY A 417 25.23 -7.79 -4.71
C GLY A 417 25.43 -7.17 -6.09
N GLY A 418 26.68 -7.12 -6.55
CA GLY A 418 27.04 -6.61 -7.88
C GLY A 418 28.02 -5.44 -7.84
N VAL A 419 28.28 -4.87 -9.02
CA VAL A 419 29.09 -3.65 -9.17
C VAL A 419 28.19 -2.42 -9.09
N LEU A 420 27.07 -2.45 -9.82
CA LEU A 420 26.17 -1.32 -9.96
C LEU A 420 24.99 -1.41 -8.99
N LEU A 421 24.70 -0.29 -8.32
CA LEU A 421 23.46 -0.06 -7.58
C LEU A 421 22.61 0.94 -8.35
N SER A 422 21.47 0.50 -8.86
CA SER A 422 20.49 1.36 -9.54
C SER A 422 19.35 1.73 -8.59
N LEU A 423 19.08 3.03 -8.47
CA LEU A 423 18.02 3.59 -7.65
C LEU A 423 17.09 4.43 -8.52
N ARG A 424 15.79 4.15 -8.41
CA ARG A 424 14.72 4.98 -8.98
C ARG A 424 13.87 5.48 -7.82
N ILE A 425 13.94 6.78 -7.57
CA ILE A 425 13.42 7.40 -6.35
C ILE A 425 12.33 8.40 -6.74
N PHE A 426 11.16 8.27 -6.12
CA PHE A 426 10.03 9.18 -6.32
C PHE A 426 9.88 10.02 -5.07
N PHE A 427 9.99 11.34 -5.21
CA PHE A 427 9.68 12.30 -4.17
C PHE A 427 8.29 12.87 -4.42
N ASP A 428 7.52 12.98 -3.35
CA ASP A 428 6.30 13.79 -3.31
C ASP A 428 6.37 14.80 -2.13
N SER A 429 5.35 15.64 -1.97
CA SER A 429 5.27 16.65 -0.92
C SER A 429 5.54 16.09 0.47
N SER A 430 5.07 14.88 0.80
CA SER A 430 5.31 14.26 2.11
C SER A 430 5.62 12.76 2.05
N SER A 431 6.20 12.29 0.96
CA SER A 431 6.60 10.89 0.81
C SER A 431 7.82 10.71 -0.07
N VAL A 432 8.45 9.55 0.09
CA VAL A 432 9.47 9.03 -0.82
C VAL A 432 9.24 7.54 -1.05
N GLU A 433 9.37 7.10 -2.30
CA GLU A 433 9.43 5.68 -2.67
C GLU A 433 10.75 5.39 -3.39
N VAL A 434 11.47 4.36 -2.94
CA VAL A 434 12.80 3.99 -3.47
C VAL A 434 12.71 2.60 -4.07
N PHE A 435 12.85 2.49 -5.39
CA PHE A 435 12.92 1.24 -6.12
C PHE A 435 14.39 0.89 -6.42
N VAL A 436 14.83 -0.26 -5.93
CA VAL A 436 16.22 -0.71 -5.99
C VAL A 436 16.36 -1.78 -7.07
N ASN A 437 17.37 -1.65 -7.93
CA ASN A 437 17.75 -2.63 -8.96
C ASN A 437 16.55 -3.23 -9.71
N ASP A 438 15.82 -2.40 -10.46
CA ASP A 438 14.66 -2.83 -11.25
C ASP A 438 13.62 -3.62 -10.43
N GLY A 439 13.43 -3.24 -9.16
CA GLY A 439 12.39 -3.76 -8.30
C GLY A 439 12.79 -4.93 -7.39
N GLU A 440 14.07 -5.21 -7.21
CA GLU A 440 14.58 -6.23 -6.26
C GLU A 440 14.17 -5.93 -4.81
N ALA A 441 14.08 -4.65 -4.46
CA ALA A 441 13.56 -4.16 -3.19
C ALA A 441 12.89 -2.81 -3.37
N VAL A 442 11.95 -2.50 -2.48
CA VAL A 442 11.27 -1.19 -2.41
C VAL A 442 11.31 -0.68 -0.97
N LEU A 443 11.47 0.63 -0.80
CA LEU A 443 11.33 1.30 0.49
C LEU A 443 10.42 2.53 0.34
N SER A 444 9.27 2.51 1.00
CA SER A 444 8.33 3.63 1.06
C SER A 444 8.29 4.29 2.43
N SER A 445 8.29 5.61 2.47
CA SER A 445 8.24 6.35 3.73
C SER A 445 7.55 7.70 3.57
N ARG A 446 6.73 8.04 4.56
CA ARG A 446 6.28 9.39 4.81
C ARG A 446 7.44 10.21 5.37
N ILE A 447 7.58 11.42 4.84
CA ILE A 447 8.57 12.42 5.22
C ILE A 447 7.88 13.78 5.35
N TYR A 448 8.38 14.68 6.18
CA TYR A 448 7.74 15.98 6.40
C TYR A 448 8.75 17.12 6.31
N PRO A 449 9.40 17.32 5.14
CA PRO A 449 10.33 18.42 4.96
C PRO A 449 9.62 19.77 5.01
N GLU A 450 10.21 20.69 5.77
CA GLU A 450 9.77 22.07 5.84
C GLU A 450 9.91 22.76 4.47
N GLU A 451 9.05 23.74 4.18
CA GLU A 451 9.06 24.43 2.88
C GLU A 451 10.42 25.04 2.51
N GLY A 452 11.16 25.55 3.50
CA GLY A 452 12.50 26.12 3.33
C GLY A 452 13.65 25.09 3.31
N ASP A 453 13.37 23.82 3.60
CA ASP A 453 14.38 22.75 3.75
C ASP A 453 14.13 21.60 2.76
N ARG A 454 13.96 21.95 1.48
CA ARG A 454 13.72 21.02 0.37
C ARG A 454 14.84 20.98 -0.66
N ALA A 455 16.06 21.28 -0.24
CA ALA A 455 17.24 21.15 -1.09
C ALA A 455 17.61 19.68 -1.28
N LEU A 456 17.61 19.21 -2.53
CA LEU A 456 18.03 17.87 -2.88
C LEU A 456 19.53 17.87 -3.19
N ARG A 457 20.31 17.09 -2.45
CA ARG A 457 21.77 17.04 -2.59
C ARG A 457 22.27 15.62 -2.68
N LEU A 458 23.23 15.39 -3.55
CA LEU A 458 24.09 14.21 -3.47
C LEU A 458 25.19 14.46 -2.46
N TYR A 459 25.65 13.41 -1.78
CA TYR A 459 26.79 13.51 -0.88
C TYR A 459 27.65 12.24 -0.86
N ALA A 460 28.92 12.43 -0.52
CA ALA A 460 29.89 11.40 -0.19
C ALA A 460 30.70 11.87 1.05
N ALA A 461 30.61 11.12 2.14
CA ALA A 461 31.24 11.43 3.42
C ALA A 461 32.49 10.57 3.63
N HIS A 462 33.59 11.23 4.02
CA HIS A 462 34.86 10.57 4.40
C HIS A 462 35.46 9.64 3.32
N GLY A 463 35.28 10.00 2.06
CA GLY A 463 35.83 9.30 0.90
C GLY A 463 35.15 9.79 -0.37
N GLU A 464 35.17 8.97 -1.41
CA GLU A 464 34.63 9.28 -2.72
C GLU A 464 33.55 8.28 -3.15
N ALA A 465 32.61 8.72 -3.99
CA ALA A 465 31.59 7.86 -4.56
C ALA A 465 31.53 8.02 -6.09
N MET A 466 31.50 6.91 -6.83
CA MET A 466 31.46 6.91 -8.28
C MET A 466 30.00 6.85 -8.79
N LEU A 467 29.51 7.97 -9.30
CA LEU A 467 28.23 8.04 -9.99
C LEU A 467 28.41 7.69 -11.47
N CYS A 468 27.84 6.59 -11.94
CA CYS A 468 27.91 6.20 -13.35
C CYS A 468 26.87 6.91 -14.22
N LYS A 469 25.68 7.16 -13.66
CA LYS A 469 24.57 7.81 -14.35
C LYS A 469 23.67 8.49 -13.34
N GLY A 470 23.17 9.68 -13.66
CA GLY A 470 22.11 10.31 -12.90
C GLY A 470 21.21 11.18 -13.76
N GLU A 471 19.93 11.22 -13.41
CA GLU A 471 18.93 12.04 -14.08
C GLU A 471 17.84 12.45 -13.06
N LEU A 472 17.46 13.72 -13.07
CA LEU A 472 16.37 14.25 -12.25
C LEU A 472 15.25 14.72 -13.18
N TRP A 473 14.03 14.28 -12.90
CA TRP A 473 12.83 14.69 -13.62
C TRP A 473 11.90 15.45 -12.69
N ALA A 474 11.46 16.64 -13.13
CA ALA A 474 10.26 17.23 -12.55
C ALA A 474 9.04 16.41 -12.98
N LEU A 475 8.13 16.13 -12.04
CA LEU A 475 6.88 15.43 -12.30
C LEU A 475 5.71 16.41 -12.23
N ALA A 476 4.70 16.21 -13.07
CA ALA A 476 3.44 16.93 -12.95
C ALA A 476 2.68 16.48 -11.69
N ALA A 477 2.17 17.46 -10.95
CA ALA A 477 1.11 17.21 -9.98
C ALA A 477 -0.21 16.96 -10.73
N ILE A 478 -0.97 15.97 -10.27
CA ILE A 478 -2.30 15.59 -10.79
C ILE A 478 -3.42 15.96 -9.82
N GLN A 479 -3.10 16.18 -8.54
CA GLN A 479 -4.05 16.69 -7.57
C GLN A 479 -4.02 18.22 -7.64
N ALA A 480 -5.07 18.81 -8.22
CA ALA A 480 -5.23 20.26 -8.23
C ALA A 480 -5.63 20.76 -6.83
N ASP A 481 -5.04 21.89 -6.43
CA ASP A 481 -5.37 22.63 -5.20
C ASP A 481 -6.87 22.89 -5.04
#